data_AF-A0A2A4MD90-F1
#
_entry.id   AF-A0A2A4MD90-F1
#
_cell.length_a   1.000
_cell.length_b   1.000
_cell.length_c   1.000
_cell.angle_alpha   90.00
_cell.angle_beta   90.00
_cell.angle_gamma   90.00
#
_symmetry.space_group_name_H-M   'P 1'
#
loop_
_entity.id
_entity.type
_entity.pdbx_description
1 polymer ?
#
loop_
_entity_poly.entity_id
_entity_poly.type
_entity_poly.pdbx_seq_one_letter_code
_entity_poly.pdbx_strand_id
1 'polypeptide(L)'
;MKLKVKVNDLVQIITGKDKGRTGKIKKIMQNEEARGRMRVRVLVERCNMVKKHTRANPDQNKPGGILKQEAPIDISNVKVIQEVVK
;
A
#
# COMPACT_ATOMS: atom_id res chain seq x y z
N MET A 1 -0.79 -20.02 4.61
CA MET A 1 -1.52 -19.35 3.50
C MET A 1 -0.49 -18.81 2.51
N LYS A 2 -0.61 -19.10 1.20
CA LYS A 2 0.37 -18.68 0.19
C LYS A 2 -0.09 -17.37 -0.46
N LEU A 3 0.70 -16.30 -0.34
CA LEU A 3 0.42 -15.04 -1.03
C LEU A 3 0.75 -15.17 -2.52
N LYS A 4 -0.13 -14.66 -3.37
CA LYS A 4 0.04 -14.61 -4.83
C LYS A 4 0.85 -13.38 -5.30
N VAL A 5 1.31 -12.55 -4.38
CA VAL A 5 2.04 -11.30 -4.64
C VAL A 5 3.29 -11.24 -3.79
N LYS A 6 4.34 -10.63 -4.34
CA LYS A 6 5.63 -10.40 -3.68
C LYS A 6 5.95 -8.91 -3.64
N VAL A 7 6.88 -8.55 -2.78
CA VAL A 7 7.46 -7.20 -2.76
C VAL A 7 8.18 -6.97 -4.09
N ASN A 8 8.05 -5.76 -4.64
CA ASN A 8 8.54 -5.33 -5.96
C ASN A 8 7.76 -5.79 -7.20
N ASP A 9 6.72 -6.62 -7.05
CA ASP A 9 5.85 -6.97 -8.19
C ASP A 9 5.14 -5.73 -8.74
N LEU A 10 4.97 -5.70 -10.07
CA LEU A 10 4.22 -4.65 -10.75
C LEU A 10 2.74 -5.03 -10.76
N VAL A 11 1.92 -4.21 -10.13
CA VAL A 11 0.48 -4.45 -10.00
C VAL A 11 -0.34 -3.31 -10.59
N GLN A 12 -1.53 -3.65 -11.08
CA GLN A 12 -2.58 -2.71 -11.46
C GLN A 12 -3.69 -2.72 -10.41
N ILE A 13 -4.29 -1.55 -10.18
CA ILE A 13 -5.48 -1.43 -9.34
C ILE A 13 -6.72 -1.75 -10.17
N ILE A 14 -7.50 -2.72 -9.71
CA ILE A 14 -8.72 -3.20 -10.39
C ILE A 14 -9.92 -2.31 -10.03
N THR A 15 -9.97 -1.85 -8.79
CA THR A 15 -11.14 -1.19 -8.18
C THR A 15 -10.72 -0.07 -7.23
N GLY A 16 -11.61 0.91 -7.04
CA GLY A 16 -11.38 2.07 -6.15
C GLY A 16 -10.95 3.34 -6.88
N LYS A 17 -10.48 4.33 -6.11
CA LYS A 17 -10.16 5.69 -6.58
C LYS A 17 -9.10 5.73 -7.68
N ASP A 18 -8.13 4.83 -7.60
CA ASP A 18 -6.97 4.78 -8.49
C ASP A 18 -7.08 3.63 -9.52
N LYS A 19 -8.31 3.20 -9.85
CA LYS A 19 -8.56 2.13 -10.83
C LYS A 19 -7.81 2.37 -12.15
N GLY A 20 -7.13 1.33 -12.63
CA GLY A 20 -6.35 1.35 -13.86
C GLY A 20 -4.90 1.80 -13.68
N ARG A 21 -4.56 2.46 -12.57
CA ARG A 21 -3.17 2.88 -12.29
C ARG A 21 -2.30 1.67 -11.96
N THR A 22 -1.05 1.74 -12.38
CA THR A 22 -0.03 0.72 -12.14
C THR A 22 1.01 1.24 -11.16
N GLY A 23 1.60 0.32 -10.39
CA GLY A 23 2.65 0.65 -9.44
C GLY A 23 3.31 -0.60 -8.88
N LYS A 24 4.48 -0.43 -8.27
CA LYS A 24 5.20 -1.52 -7.61
C LYS A 24 4.73 -1.69 -6.17
N ILE A 25 4.76 -2.92 -5.67
CA ILE A 25 4.49 -3.19 -4.24
C ILE A 25 5.73 -2.81 -3.41
N LYS A 26 5.61 -1.78 -2.57
CA LYS A 26 6.65 -1.39 -1.59
C LYS A 26 6.67 -2.31 -0.37
N LYS A 27 5.49 -2.65 0.14
CA LYS A 27 5.36 -3.43 1.38
C LYS A 27 4.06 -4.22 1.39
N ILE A 28 4.12 -5.40 1.98
CA ILE A 28 2.95 -6.23 2.28
C ILE A 28 2.75 -6.20 3.79
N MET A 29 1.53 -5.90 4.23
CA MET A 29 1.12 -5.87 5.63
C MET A 29 0.06 -6.95 5.83
N GLN A 30 0.37 -7.92 6.68
CA GLN A 30 -0.55 -8.96 7.12
C GLN A 30 -0.99 -8.58 8.52
N ASN A 31 -2.26 -8.19 8.66
CA ASN A 31 -2.83 -7.82 9.95
C ASN A 31 -3.97 -8.78 10.26
N GLU A 32 -3.94 -9.32 11.47
CA GLU A 32 -5.04 -10.08 12.01
C GLU A 32 -6.17 -9.12 12.40
N GLU A 33 -7.36 -9.30 11.85
CA GLU A 33 -8.52 -8.50 12.25
C GLU A 33 -9.08 -8.99 13.58
N ALA A 34 -9.70 -8.08 14.33
CA ALA A 34 -10.35 -8.35 15.62
C ALA A 34 -11.44 -9.44 15.58
N ARG A 35 -11.87 -9.88 14.39
CA ARG A 35 -12.83 -10.99 14.18
C ARG A 35 -12.16 -12.32 13.81
N GLY A 36 -10.85 -12.46 14.00
CA GLY A 36 -10.09 -13.67 13.68
C GLY A 36 -9.88 -13.92 12.17
N ARG A 37 -10.08 -12.90 11.33
CA ARG A 37 -9.81 -12.99 9.88
C ARG A 37 -8.49 -12.28 9.56
N MET A 38 -7.60 -12.96 8.85
CA MET A 38 -6.35 -12.37 8.37
C MET A 38 -6.64 -11.46 7.17
N ARG A 39 -6.36 -10.16 7.28
CA ARG A 39 -6.39 -9.24 6.13
C ARG A 39 -5.00 -8.90 5.66
N VAL A 40 -4.84 -8.97 4.34
CA VAL A 40 -3.58 -8.66 3.68
C VAL A 40 -3.77 -7.37 2.89
N ARG A 41 -2.97 -6.37 3.23
CA ARG A 41 -2.94 -5.08 2.53
C ARG A 41 -1.56 -4.87 1.93
N VAL A 42 -1.52 -4.19 0.79
CA VAL A 42 -0.30 -3.87 0.06
C VAL A 42 -0.15 -2.37 -0.08
N LEU A 43 1.08 -1.88 0.11
CA LEU A 43 1.43 -0.50 -0.16
C LEU A 43 1.96 -0.43 -1.59
N VAL A 44 1.24 0.25 -2.47
CA VAL A 44 1.60 0.38 -3.89
C VAL A 44 2.13 1.78 -4.15
N GLU A 45 3.23 1.89 -4.89
CA GLU A 45 3.86 3.18 -5.19
C GLU A 45 2.92 4.16 -5.88
N ARG A 46 2.93 5.41 -5.42
CA ARG A 46 2.17 6.54 -5.98
C ARG A 46 0.66 6.32 -6.09
N CYS A 47 0.13 5.27 -5.47
CA CYS A 47 -1.28 4.91 -5.47
C CYS A 47 -1.89 5.10 -4.08
N ASN A 48 -3.20 5.33 -4.04
CA ASN A 48 -3.97 5.57 -2.82
C ASN A 48 -3.34 6.66 -1.94
N MET A 49 -3.02 7.81 -2.55
CA MET A 49 -2.36 8.93 -1.88
C MET A 49 -3.33 9.62 -0.92
N VAL A 50 -2.96 9.68 0.36
CA VAL A 50 -3.71 10.34 1.41
C VAL A 50 -2.96 11.55 1.95
N LYS A 51 -3.71 12.59 2.34
CA LYS A 51 -3.18 13.74 3.06
C LYS A 51 -3.19 13.41 4.56
N LYS A 52 -2.02 13.32 5.18
CA LYS A 52 -1.87 13.11 6.61
C LYS A 52 -1.43 14.42 7.27
N HIS A 53 -2.27 14.93 8.15
CA HIS A 53 -1.92 16.04 9.04
C HIS A 53 -1.00 15.50 10.12
N THR A 54 0.25 15.93 10.12
CA THR A 54 1.26 15.45 11.06
C THR A 54 1.70 16.63 11.92
N ARG A 55 1.66 16.45 13.24
CA ARG A 55 2.23 17.42 14.19
C ARG A 55 3.74 17.45 13.99
N ALA A 56 4.34 18.65 14.11
CA ALA A 56 5.79 18.78 14.08
C ALA A 56 6.40 17.95 15.22
N ASN A 57 7.47 17.22 14.93
CA ASN A 57 8.24 16.52 15.94
C ASN A 57 9.67 17.10 15.95
N PRO A 58 9.96 18.03 16.88
CA PRO A 58 11.25 18.72 16.94
C PRO A 58 12.41 17.73 17.23
N ASP A 59 12.19 16.68 18.02
CA ASP A 59 13.21 15.67 18.34
C ASP A 59 13.68 14.87 17.12
N GLN A 60 12.83 14.76 16.08
CA GLN A 60 13.18 14.06 14.84
C GLN A 60 13.50 15.00 13.68
N ASN A 61 13.59 16.32 13.92
CA ASN A 61 13.73 17.35 12.89
C ASN A 61 12.71 17.19 11.73
N LYS A 62 11.50 16.70 12.04
CA LYS A 62 10.45 16.51 11.05
C LYS A 62 9.52 17.73 11.07
N PRO A 63 9.53 18.57 10.01
CA PRO A 63 8.60 19.68 9.93
C PRO A 63 7.18 19.14 9.94
N GLY A 64 6.31 19.83 10.69
CA GLY A 64 4.88 19.55 10.68
C GLY A 64 4.24 19.94 9.35
N GLY A 65 2.97 19.57 9.17
CA GLY A 65 2.17 20.01 8.03
C GLY A 65 1.37 18.90 7.37
N ILE A 66 0.96 19.18 6.13
CA ILE A 66 0.15 18.26 5.32
C ILE A 66 1.07 17.42 4.46
N LEU A 67 1.37 16.21 4.92
CA LEU A 67 2.17 15.26 4.18
C LEU A 67 1.28 14.43 3.25
N LYS A 68 1.73 14.23 2.00
CA LYS A 68 1.10 13.26 1.10
C LYS A 68 1.87 11.95 1.19
N GLN A 69 1.19 10.88 1.58
CA GLN A 69 1.79 9.54 1.71
C GLN A 69 0.89 8.50 1.04
N GLU A 70 1.48 7.41 0.57
CA GLU A 70 0.72 6.26 0.08
C GLU A 70 -0.01 5.58 1.26
N ALA A 71 -1.23 5.12 1.00
CA ALA A 71 -1.99 4.33 1.96
C ALA A 71 -2.15 2.87 1.50
N PRO A 72 -2.29 1.92 2.44
CA PRO A 72 -2.47 0.51 2.11
C PRO A 72 -3.73 0.28 1.28
N ILE A 73 -3.64 -0.61 0.30
CA ILE A 73 -4.75 -1.09 -0.54
C ILE A 73 -4.99 -2.57 -0.20
N ASP A 74 -6.24 -3.02 -0.24
CA ASP A 74 -6.55 -4.44 -0.03
C ASP A 74 -6.02 -5.32 -1.18
N ILE A 75 -5.49 -6.50 -0.87
CA ILE A 75 -4.94 -7.43 -1.87
C ILE A 75 -5.96 -7.85 -2.93
N SER A 76 -7.25 -7.87 -2.60
CA SER A 76 -8.31 -8.23 -3.54
C SER A 76 -8.52 -7.19 -4.65
N ASN A 77 -8.07 -5.95 -4.44
CA ASN A 77 -8.26 -4.84 -5.36
C ASN A 77 -7.04 -4.61 -6.28
N VAL A 78 -6.04 -5.49 -6.23
CA VAL A 78 -4.84 -5.42 -7.07
C VAL A 78 -4.68 -6.67 -7.94
N LYS A 79 -4.14 -6.48 -9.14
CA LYS A 79 -3.83 -7.53 -10.10
C LYS A 79 -2.35 -7.46 -10.48
N VAL A 80 -1.65 -8.58 -10.44
CA VAL A 80 -0.26 -8.65 -10.92
C VAL A 80 -0.25 -8.56 -12.45
N ILE A 81 0.56 -7.65 -12.98
CA ILE A 81 0.79 -7.49 -14.42
C ILE A 81 2.10 -8.18 -14.80
N GLN A 82 3.15 -7.93 -14.02
CA GLN A 82 4.47 -8.47 -14.25
C GLN A 82 5.02 -8.96 -12.91
N GLU A 83 5.33 -10.25 -12.86
CA GLU A 83 6.10 -10.82 -11.77
C GLU A 83 7.56 -10.42 -11.95
N VAL A 84 8.23 -10.02 -10.88
CA VAL A 84 9.69 -9.88 -10.94
C VAL A 84 10.25 -11.30 -11.11
N VAL A 85 10.78 -11.57 -12.30
CA VAL A 85 11.57 -12.78 -12.55
C VAL A 85 12.78 -12.70 -11.62
N LYS A 86 12.91 -13.73 -10.76
CA LYS A 86 14.05 -13.87 -9.85
C LYS A 86 15.35 -14.02 -10.63
#